data_AF-A0A3N6MDW2-F1
#
_entry.id   AF-A0A3N6MDW2-F1
#
_cell.length_a   1.000
_cell.length_b   1.000
_cell.length_c   1.000
_cell.angle_alpha   90.00
_cell.angle_beta   90.00
_cell.angle_gamma   90.00
#
_symmetry.space_group_name_H-M   'P 1'
#
loop_
_entity.id
_entity.type
_entity.pdbx_description
1 polymer ?
#
loop_
_entity_poly.entity_id
_entity_poly.type
_entity_poly.pdbx_seq_one_letter_code
_entity_poly.pdbx_strand_id
1 'polypeptide(L)'
;MHGGLSANELSSLCILAGNGFKTGVAAVPTSIVDLVPTILSSLRLPLPSTVQGRIIDEALQDREDSSQYDVEDASVSVASSARRATVFRERYGQRLYLRGAAVTRLAQPKNDRPDANPTQLNT
;
A
#
# COMPACT_ATOMS: atom_id res chain seq x y z
N MET A 1 -17.30 -7.55 8.68
CA MET A 1 -17.66 -6.59 7.61
C MET A 1 -16.40 -6.42 6.75
N HIS A 2 -16.53 -6.48 5.43
CA HIS A 2 -15.43 -6.31 4.48
C HIS A 2 -15.72 -5.12 3.57
N GLY A 3 -14.74 -4.70 2.76
CA GLY A 3 -14.89 -3.65 1.75
C GLY A 3 -14.36 -2.29 2.21
N GLY A 4 -13.75 -2.21 3.39
CA GLY A 4 -12.89 -1.08 3.73
C GLY A 4 -11.53 -1.14 3.03
N LEU A 5 -10.73 -0.12 3.27
CA LEU A 5 -9.34 -0.03 2.79
C LEU A 5 -8.34 -0.25 3.93
N SER A 6 -8.73 -0.92 5.02
CA SER A 6 -7.77 -1.22 6.08
C SER A 6 -6.72 -2.23 5.58
N ALA A 7 -5.50 -2.14 6.09
CA ALA A 7 -4.43 -3.07 5.69
C ALA A 7 -4.83 -4.54 5.93
N ASN A 8 -5.58 -4.80 7.00
CA ASN A 8 -6.06 -6.15 7.33
C ASN A 8 -7.11 -6.69 6.35
N GLU A 9 -7.88 -5.81 5.69
CA GLU A 9 -8.85 -6.23 4.67
C GLU A 9 -8.22 -6.41 3.28
N LEU A 10 -7.18 -5.65 2.96
CA LEU A 10 -6.51 -5.71 1.66
C LEU A 10 -5.43 -6.79 1.59
N SER A 11 -4.82 -7.15 2.72
CA SER A 11 -3.75 -8.14 2.75
C SER A 11 -4.30 -9.56 2.58
N SER A 12 -3.65 -10.35 1.74
CA SER A 12 -3.96 -11.77 1.55
C SER A 12 -2.68 -12.59 1.51
N LEU A 13 -2.75 -13.84 1.96
CA LEU A 13 -1.62 -14.78 1.87
C LEU A 13 -1.56 -15.37 0.46
N CYS A 14 -0.42 -15.22 -0.21
CA CYS A 14 -0.11 -15.88 -1.47
C CYS A 14 0.89 -17.00 -1.24
N ILE A 15 0.55 -18.22 -1.66
CA ILE A 15 1.46 -19.38 -1.63
C ILE A 15 1.61 -19.89 -3.06
N LEU A 16 2.85 -19.91 -3.55
CA LEU A 16 3.21 -20.46 -4.84
C LEU A 16 4.09 -21.69 -4.61
N ALA A 17 3.74 -22.82 -5.23
CA ALA A 17 4.41 -24.09 -5.01
C ALA A 17 4.47 -24.91 -6.30
N GLY A 18 5.63 -25.55 -6.53
CA GLY A 18 5.90 -26.34 -7.73
C GLY A 18 7.35 -26.18 -8.18
N ASN A 19 7.77 -26.99 -9.14
CA ASN A 19 9.13 -26.98 -9.69
C ASN A 19 9.53 -25.66 -10.39
N GLY A 20 8.55 -24.84 -10.77
CA GLY A 20 8.77 -23.52 -11.38
C GLY A 20 8.98 -22.38 -10.39
N PHE A 21 8.88 -22.62 -9.08
CA PHE A 21 8.94 -21.57 -8.06
C PHE A 21 10.12 -21.74 -7.12
N LYS A 22 10.68 -20.61 -6.67
CA LYS A 22 11.74 -20.56 -5.67
C LYS A 22 11.20 -20.93 -4.29
N THR A 23 12.06 -21.52 -3.46
CA THR A 23 11.80 -21.69 -2.03
C THR A 23 12.14 -20.40 -1.29
N GLY A 24 11.23 -19.88 -0.46
CA GLY A 24 11.49 -18.74 0.40
C GLY A 24 10.27 -17.86 0.62
N VAL A 25 10.51 -16.64 1.09
CA VAL A 25 9.49 -15.60 1.28
C VAL A 25 9.94 -14.37 0.49
N ALA A 26 9.07 -13.91 -0.41
CA ALA A 26 9.25 -12.64 -1.10
C ALA A 26 8.45 -11.56 -0.37
N ALA A 27 9.13 -10.53 0.14
CA ALA A 27 8.53 -9.42 0.90
C ALA A 27 8.35 -8.16 0.03
N VAL A 28 7.96 -8.34 -1.23
CA VAL A 28 7.69 -7.25 -2.18
C VAL A 28 6.19 -7.13 -2.45
N PRO A 29 5.68 -5.93 -2.77
CA PRO A 29 4.27 -5.75 -2.99
C PRO A 29 3.80 -6.50 -4.24
N THR A 30 2.68 -7.21 -4.06
CA THR A 30 2.00 -7.99 -5.10
C THR A 30 0.50 -7.76 -5.01
N SER A 31 -0.21 -8.07 -6.09
CA SER A 31 -1.67 -8.02 -6.16
C SER A 31 -2.21 -9.31 -6.76
N ILE A 32 -3.48 -9.63 -6.47
CA ILE A 32 -4.16 -10.79 -7.04
C ILE A 32 -4.12 -10.81 -8.58
N VAL A 33 -4.10 -9.63 -9.22
CA VAL A 33 -4.03 -9.50 -10.68
C VAL A 33 -2.68 -9.96 -11.25
N ASP A 34 -1.63 -10.04 -10.43
CA ASP A 34 -0.30 -10.52 -10.83
C ASP A 34 -0.24 -12.06 -10.91
N LEU A 35 -1.23 -12.77 -10.37
CA LEU A 35 -1.23 -14.24 -10.36
C LEU A 35 -1.39 -14.82 -11.76
N VAL A 36 -2.33 -14.31 -12.57
CA VAL A 36 -2.57 -14.81 -13.94
C VAL A 36 -1.31 -14.72 -14.81
N PRO A 37 -0.64 -13.55 -14.96
CA PRO A 37 0.58 -13.48 -15.76
C PRO A 37 1.71 -14.35 -15.20
N THR A 38 1.81 -14.47 -13.87
CA THR A 38 2.83 -15.34 -13.23
C THR A 38 2.60 -16.81 -13.56
N ILE A 39 1.36 -17.31 -13.47
CA ILE A 39 1.00 -18.69 -13.78
C ILE A 39 1.20 -18.99 -15.27
N LEU A 40 0.76 -18.09 -16.16
CA LEU A 40 0.96 -18.30 -17.60
C LEU A 40 2.45 -18.30 -17.97
N SER A 41 3.23 -17.38 -17.37
CA SER A 41 4.68 -17.33 -17.58
C SER A 41 5.38 -18.60 -17.10
N SER A 42 5.02 -19.13 -15.92
CA SER A 42 5.63 -20.37 -15.40
C SER A 42 5.30 -21.59 -16.26
N LEU A 43 4.14 -21.59 -16.92
CA LEU A 43 3.74 -22.62 -17.89
C LEU A 43 4.26 -22.36 -19.31
N ARG A 44 5.03 -21.27 -19.53
CA ARG A 44 5.53 -20.83 -20.84
C ARG A 44 4.42 -20.61 -21.87
N LEU A 45 3.28 -20.13 -21.39
CA LEU A 45 2.12 -19.78 -22.21
C LEU A 45 2.16 -18.29 -22.59
N PRO A 46 1.57 -17.90 -23.74
CA PRO A 46 1.51 -16.51 -24.16
C PRO A 46 0.66 -15.68 -23.19
N LEU A 47 1.05 -14.42 -22.98
CA LEU A 47 0.30 -13.47 -22.18
C LEU A 47 -0.68 -12.68 -23.07
N PRO A 48 -2.00 -12.73 -22.78
CA PRO A 48 -2.96 -11.86 -23.45
C PRO A 48 -2.66 -10.38 -23.15
N SER A 49 -2.87 -9.50 -24.14
CA SER A 49 -2.71 -8.04 -23.98
C SER A 49 -3.68 -7.42 -22.98
N THR A 50 -4.72 -8.15 -22.59
CA THR A 50 -5.73 -7.74 -21.60
C THR A 50 -5.27 -7.93 -20.15
N VAL A 51 -4.16 -8.63 -19.92
CA VAL A 51 -3.63 -8.85 -18.57
C VAL A 51 -3.01 -7.55 -18.03
N GLN A 52 -3.43 -7.17 -16.83
CA GLN A 52 -3.00 -5.94 -16.16
C GLN A 52 -1.86 -6.18 -15.16
N GLY A 53 -1.81 -7.37 -14.55
CA GLY A 53 -0.79 -7.76 -13.58
C GLY A 53 0.62 -7.86 -14.18
N ARG A 54 1.64 -7.92 -13.32
CA ARG A 54 3.01 -8.27 -13.71
C ARG A 54 3.26 -9.73 -13.40
N ILE A 55 4.28 -10.26 -14.04
CA ILE A 55 4.92 -11.46 -13.55
C ILE A 55 5.60 -11.14 -12.22
N ILE A 56 5.41 -12.02 -11.23
CA ILE A 56 6.15 -12.03 -9.96
C ILE A 56 7.46 -12.79 -10.23
N ASP A 57 8.39 -12.16 -10.94
CA ASP A 57 9.64 -12.80 -11.39
C ASP A 57 10.49 -13.27 -10.19
N GLU A 58 10.45 -12.55 -9.07
CA GLU A 58 11.09 -12.93 -7.81
C GLU A 58 10.56 -14.25 -7.21
N ALA A 59 9.40 -14.74 -7.66
CA ALA A 59 8.89 -16.05 -7.24
C ALA A 59 9.33 -17.20 -8.18
N LEU A 60 9.77 -16.90 -9.41
CA LEU A 60 10.05 -17.92 -10.43
C LEU A 60 11.51 -18.40 -10.37
N GLN A 61 11.70 -19.72 -10.46
CA GLN A 61 13.01 -20.38 -10.32
C GLN A 61 14.00 -20.04 -11.43
N ASP A 62 13.51 -19.82 -12.66
CA ASP A 62 14.32 -19.56 -13.85
C ASP A 62 14.49 -18.06 -14.15
N ARG A 63 14.04 -17.20 -13.24
CA ARG A 63 14.18 -15.75 -13.32
C ARG A 63 15.20 -15.28 -12.30
N GLU A 64 16.05 -14.35 -12.69
CA GLU A 64 16.89 -13.63 -11.73
C GLU A 64 16.01 -12.99 -10.66
N ASP A 65 16.50 -12.92 -9.43
CA ASP A 65 15.78 -12.24 -8.36
C ASP A 65 15.62 -10.78 -8.73
N SER A 66 14.45 -10.44 -9.25
CA SER A 66 14.11 -9.10 -9.64
C SER A 66 13.72 -8.27 -8.43
N SER A 67 14.45 -8.34 -7.32
CA SER A 67 14.57 -7.18 -6.42
C SER A 67 15.33 -6.04 -7.13
N GLN A 68 15.09 -5.84 -8.43
CA GLN A 68 15.68 -4.83 -9.28
C GLN A 68 15.17 -3.43 -8.92
N TYR A 69 14.05 -3.35 -8.21
CA TYR A 69 13.44 -2.09 -7.82
C TYR A 69 13.32 -2.03 -6.30
N ASP A 70 13.71 -0.89 -5.75
CA ASP A 70 13.39 -0.53 -4.39
C ASP A 70 11.88 -0.33 -4.25
N VAL A 71 11.35 -0.69 -3.09
CA VAL A 71 9.97 -0.38 -2.72
C VAL A 71 9.95 1.03 -2.17
N GLU A 72 9.29 1.94 -2.88
CA GLU A 72 9.21 3.35 -2.51
C GLU A 72 7.84 3.68 -1.93
N ASP A 73 7.80 4.42 -0.82
CA ASP A 73 6.54 4.94 -0.28
C ASP A 73 5.97 5.99 -1.24
N ALA A 74 4.75 5.74 -1.72
CA ALA A 74 3.99 6.61 -2.61
C ALA A 74 2.67 7.05 -1.96
N SER A 75 2.62 7.07 -0.63
CA SER A 75 1.42 7.45 0.13
C SER A 75 0.99 8.88 -0.18
N VAL A 76 -0.33 9.08 -0.28
CA VAL A 76 -0.93 10.41 -0.48
C VAL A 76 -1.92 10.70 0.63
N SER A 77 -1.88 11.94 1.12
CA SER A 77 -2.77 12.41 2.18
C SER A 77 -3.54 13.63 1.74
N VAL A 78 -4.80 13.69 2.14
CA VAL A 78 -5.66 14.87 2.03
C VAL A 78 -6.14 15.25 3.43
N ALA A 79 -6.07 16.53 3.75
CA ALA A 79 -6.51 17.06 5.03
C ALA A 79 -7.71 18.01 4.84
N SER A 80 -8.60 17.96 5.83
CA SER A 80 -9.64 18.95 6.10
C SER A 80 -9.34 19.63 7.44
N SER A 81 -10.20 20.53 7.91
CA SER A 81 -10.02 21.18 9.22
C SER A 81 -10.04 20.21 10.42
N ALA A 82 -10.73 19.08 10.31
CA ALA A 82 -10.94 18.15 11.43
C ALA A 82 -10.33 16.75 11.22
N ARG A 83 -9.98 16.40 9.98
CA ARG A 83 -9.56 15.03 9.62
C ARG A 83 -8.48 15.04 8.56
N ARG A 84 -7.60 14.04 8.61
CA ARG A 84 -6.66 13.68 7.55
C ARG A 84 -6.95 12.26 7.09
N ALA A 85 -7.13 12.09 5.78
CA ALA A 85 -7.22 10.78 5.14
C ALA A 85 -5.89 10.51 4.43
N THR A 86 -5.31 9.34 4.66
CA THR A 86 -4.07 8.88 4.02
C THR A 86 -4.34 7.57 3.31
N VAL A 87 -3.95 7.49 2.05
CA VAL A 87 -3.90 6.24 1.28
C VAL A 87 -2.45 5.80 1.23
N PHE A 88 -2.16 4.66 1.85
CA PHE A 88 -0.84 4.03 1.88
C PHE A 88 -0.63 3.24 0.60
N ARG A 89 0.39 3.64 -0.17
CA ARG A 89 0.70 3.01 -1.45
C ARG A 89 2.19 2.76 -1.54
N GLU A 90 2.55 1.66 -2.17
CA GLU A 90 3.93 1.28 -2.40
C GLU A 90 4.17 1.24 -3.90
N ARG A 91 5.21 1.94 -4.35
CA ARG A 91 5.66 1.87 -5.74
C ARG A 91 6.76 0.82 -5.84
N TYR A 92 6.61 -0.07 -6.81
CA TYR A 92 7.60 -1.08 -7.13
C TYR A 92 7.74 -1.16 -8.66
N GLY A 93 8.88 -0.70 -9.16
CA GLY A 93 9.07 -0.37 -10.56
C GLY A 93 8.07 0.71 -11.01
N GLN A 94 7.32 0.43 -12.07
CA GLN A 94 6.29 1.34 -12.63
C GLN A 94 4.88 1.10 -12.06
N ARG A 95 4.75 0.27 -11.02
CA ARG A 95 3.45 -0.14 -10.47
C ARG A 95 3.22 0.45 -9.10
N LEU A 96 1.96 0.76 -8.81
CA LEU A 96 1.48 1.21 -7.52
C LEU A 96 0.59 0.14 -6.90
N TYR A 97 0.92 -0.27 -5.69
CA TYR A 97 0.17 -1.22 -4.90
C TYR A 97 -0.52 -0.50 -3.75
N LEU A 98 -1.75 -0.90 -3.45
CA LEU A 98 -2.50 -0.35 -2.33
C LEU A 98 -2.25 -1.19 -1.09
N ARG A 99 -1.61 -0.60 -0.08
CA ARG A 99 -1.34 -1.27 1.20
C ARG A 99 -2.44 -1.03 2.23
N GLY A 100 -3.11 0.12 2.14
CA GLY A 100 -4.22 0.44 3.02
C GLY A 100 -4.59 1.92 3.00
N ALA A 101 -5.49 2.31 3.88
CA ALA A 101 -5.84 3.69 4.15
C ALA A 101 -6.17 3.87 5.63
N ALA A 102 -5.96 5.09 6.12
CA ALA A 102 -6.34 5.49 7.47
C ALA A 102 -6.95 6.90 7.47
N VAL A 103 -7.83 7.16 8.43
CA VAL A 103 -8.35 8.49 8.72
C VAL A 103 -8.03 8.84 10.16
N THR A 104 -7.30 9.94 10.36
CA THR A 104 -6.97 10.47 11.68
C THR A 104 -7.74 11.76 11.94
N ARG A 105 -8.20 11.96 13.18
CA ARG A 105 -8.72 13.25 13.62
C ARG A 105 -7.55 14.20 13.88
N LEU A 106 -7.67 15.42 13.40
CA LEU A 106 -6.73 16.48 13.72
C LEU A 106 -7.17 17.12 15.04
N ALA A 107 -6.24 17.30 15.97
CA ALA A 107 -6.53 17.99 17.21
C ALA A 107 -6.96 19.43 16.89
N GLN A 108 -8.07 19.87 17.47
CA GLN A 108 -8.50 21.26 17.33
C GLN A 108 -7.57 22.12 18.20
N PRO A 109 -7.04 23.26 17.69
CA PRO A 109 -6.28 24.16 18.54
C PRO A 109 -7.15 24.52 19.76
N LYS A 110 -6.58 24.35 20.94
CA LYS A 110 -7.21 24.77 22.20
C LYS A 110 -7.43 26.27 22.09
N ASN A 111 -8.68 26.70 22.06
CA ASN A 111 -9.01 28.13 22.22
C ASN A 111 -8.64 28.52 23.64
N ASP A 112 -7.39 28.90 23.87
CA ASP A 112 -7.02 29.65 25.07
C ASP A 112 -7.71 31.02 24.94
N ARG A 113 -8.85 31.16 25.64
CA ARG A 113 -9.47 32.47 25.84
C ARG A 113 -8.43 33.34 26.57
N PRO A 114 -8.14 34.56 26.12
CA PRO A 114 -7.37 35.48 26.95
C PRO A 114 -8.21 35.76 28.20
N ASP A 115 -7.63 35.52 29.37
CA ASP A 115 -8.20 35.91 30.66
C ASP A 115 -8.42 37.43 30.65
N ALA A 116 -9.64 37.85 30.35
CA ALA A 116 -10.07 39.22 30.55
C ALA A 116 -10.28 39.42 32.06
N ASN A 117 -9.24 39.89 32.74
CA ASN A 117 -9.38 40.39 34.11
C ASN A 117 -9.13 41.90 34.11
N PRO A 118 -10.17 42.75 34.10
CA PRO A 118 -10.02 44.18 34.31
C PRO A 118 -10.01 44.47 35.80
N THR A 119 -8.85 44.41 36.45
CA THR A 119 -8.74 44.94 37.81
C THR A 119 -8.46 46.43 37.75
N GLN A 120 -9.53 47.16 38.05
CA GLN A 120 -9.68 48.59 38.28
C GLN A 120 -8.45 49.26 38.95
N LEU A 121 -7.99 50.35 38.35
CA LEU A 121 -7.10 51.33 38.94
C LEU A 121 -7.95 52.29 39.79
N ASN A 122 -7.98 52.09 41.11
CA ASN A 122 -8.53 53.10 42.02
C ASN A 122 -7.40 53.88 42.69
N THR A 123 -7.60 55.20 42.66
CA THR A 123 -6.73 56.31 43.05
C THR A 123 -6.50 56.38 44.56
#